data_AF-A0A2E6RG44-F1
#
_entry.id   AF-A0A2E6RG44-F1
#
_cell.length_a   1.000
_cell.length_b   1.000
_cell.length_c   1.000
_cell.angle_alpha   90.00
_cell.angle_beta   90.00
_cell.angle_gamma   90.00
#
_symmetry.space_group_name_H-M   'P 1'
#
loop_
_entity.id
_entity.type
_entity.pdbx_description
1 polymer ?
#
loop_
_entity_poly.entity_id
_entity_poly.type
_entity_poly.pdbx_seq_one_letter_code
_entity_poly.pdbx_strand_id
1 'polypeptide(L)'
;MIRSMITNVLVALAMIAMVMPAQGQLVSTGDALALDAGNLATRVEAYLLRDGVAAELAELGVSHEMAMARVADMSAAELEQIAGRIDQMPAAGDGIIVVLGVVFLVLIILELVGVTNVFRR
;
A
#
# COMPACT_ATOMS: atom_id res chain seq x y z
N MET A 1 16.97 55.30 3.64
CA MET A 1 17.37 54.53 4.84
C MET A 1 16.18 54.11 5.72
N ILE A 2 15.31 55.03 6.14
CA ILE A 2 14.21 54.76 7.10
C ILE A 2 13.25 53.65 6.62
N ARG A 3 12.89 53.61 5.34
CA ARG A 3 11.99 52.58 4.77
C ARG A 3 12.56 51.15 4.84
N SER A 4 13.87 51.00 4.61
CA SER A 4 14.55 49.69 4.69
C SER A 4 14.63 49.21 6.15
N MET A 5 14.84 50.13 7.09
CA MET A 5 14.91 49.83 8.52
C MET A 5 13.56 49.35 9.09
N ILE A 6 12.45 49.99 8.69
CA ILE A 6 11.10 49.57 9.08
C ILE A 6 10.76 48.19 8.51
N THR A 7 11.15 47.94 7.25
CA THR A 7 10.90 46.65 6.59
C THR A 7 11.65 45.53 7.31
N ASN A 8 12.92 45.74 7.67
CA ASN A 8 13.71 44.75 8.40
C ASN A 8 13.15 44.46 9.79
N VAL A 9 12.65 45.48 10.51
CA VAL A 9 12.04 45.29 11.83
C VAL A 9 10.72 44.51 11.74
N LEU A 10 9.90 44.77 10.72
CA LEU A 10 8.67 44.03 10.48
C LEU A 10 8.93 42.56 10.12
N VAL A 11 9.95 42.29 9.30
CA VAL A 11 10.35 40.92 8.97
C VAL A 11 10.86 40.18 10.21
N ALA A 12 11.69 40.83 11.04
CA ALA A 12 12.18 40.23 12.27
C ALA A 12 11.04 39.88 13.25
N LEU A 13 10.04 40.76 13.37
CA LEU A 13 8.88 40.52 14.24
C LEU A 13 7.99 39.37 13.73
N ALA A 14 7.82 39.24 12.42
CA ALA A 14 7.07 38.14 11.80
C ALA A 14 7.73 36.77 12.05
N MET A 15 9.06 36.72 12.05
CA MET A 15 9.81 35.46 12.29
C MET A 15 9.66 34.96 13.73
N ILE A 16 9.53 35.85 14.71
CA ILE A 16 9.32 35.47 16.13
C ILE A 16 7.91 34.88 16.33
N ALA A 17 6.92 35.35 15.58
CA ALA A 17 5.55 34.84 15.64
C ALA A 17 5.37 33.44 15.05
N MET A 18 6.38 32.90 14.35
CA MET A 18 6.35 31.56 13.75
C MET A 18 6.89 30.45 14.67
N VAL A 19 7.25 30.75 15.92
CA VAL A 19 7.61 29.71 16.89
C VAL A 19 6.35 29.01 17.38
N MET A 20 5.81 28.11 16.56
CA MET A 20 4.78 27.16 17.00
C MET A 20 5.45 26.10 17.89
N PRO A 21 4.95 25.84 19.11
CA PRO A 21 5.40 24.71 19.88
C PRO A 21 5.04 23.43 19.10
N ALA A 22 6.05 22.63 18.76
CA ALA A 22 5.82 21.30 18.22
C ALA A 22 5.14 20.47 19.30
N GLN A 23 3.85 20.17 19.13
CA GLN A 23 3.13 19.22 19.98
C GLN A 23 3.60 17.81 19.64
N GLY A 24 4.76 17.43 20.16
CA GLY A 24 5.22 16.05 20.17
C GLY A 24 4.37 15.28 21.17
N GLN A 25 3.31 14.64 20.71
CA GLN A 25 2.52 13.73 21.53
C GLN A 25 3.43 12.55 21.90
N LEU A 26 3.70 12.37 23.19
CA LEU A 26 4.45 11.22 23.68
C LEU A 26 3.58 9.97 23.49
N VAL A 27 3.80 9.25 22.39
CA VAL A 27 3.19 7.94 22.16
C VAL A 27 3.86 6.96 23.13
N SER A 28 3.08 6.36 24.02
CA SER A 28 3.57 5.27 24.86
C SER A 28 4.00 4.10 23.97
N THR A 29 5.03 3.36 24.36
CA THR A 29 5.41 2.13 23.65
C THR A 29 4.22 1.17 23.50
N GLY A 30 3.30 1.15 24.46
CA GLY A 30 2.06 0.35 24.37
C GLY A 30 1.12 0.83 23.26
N ASP A 31 0.97 2.14 23.09
CA ASP A 31 0.13 2.73 22.04
C ASP A 31 0.76 2.49 20.66
N ALA A 32 2.09 2.58 20.56
CA ALA A 32 2.82 2.27 19.33
C ALA A 32 2.64 0.78 18.92
N LEU A 33 2.70 -0.14 19.88
CA LEU A 33 2.47 -1.57 19.63
C LEU A 33 1.02 -1.88 19.25
N ALA A 34 0.05 -1.22 19.87
CA ALA A 34 -1.37 -1.38 19.51
C ALA A 34 -1.66 -0.84 18.09
N LEU A 35 -1.06 0.29 17.73
CA LEU A 35 -1.12 0.84 16.37
C LEU A 35 -0.52 -0.12 15.34
N ASP A 36 0.63 -0.72 15.65
CA ASP A 36 1.29 -1.67 14.76
C ASP A 36 0.46 -2.95 14.55
N ALA A 37 -0.08 -3.52 15.63
CA ALA A 37 -0.98 -4.68 15.55
C ALA A 37 -2.24 -4.39 14.72
N GLY A 38 -2.82 -3.20 14.87
CA GLY A 38 -3.96 -2.76 14.04
C GLY A 38 -3.62 -2.61 12.56
N ASN A 39 -2.41 -2.13 12.24
CA ASN A 39 -1.92 -2.04 10.86
C ASN A 39 -1.74 -3.43 10.25
N LEU A 40 -1.19 -4.39 11.00
CA LEU A 40 -1.03 -5.77 10.56
C LEU A 40 -2.39 -6.44 10.29
N ALA A 41 -3.37 -6.28 11.19
CA ALA A 41 -4.73 -6.78 10.99
C ALA A 41 -5.35 -6.23 9.71
N THR A 42 -5.31 -4.90 9.53
CA THR A 42 -5.84 -4.21 8.34
C THR A 42 -5.20 -4.74 7.05
N ARG A 43 -3.90 -5.04 7.08
CA ARG A 43 -3.18 -5.57 5.90
C ARG A 43 -3.63 -6.98 5.55
N VAL A 44 -3.82 -7.85 6.55
CA VAL A 44 -4.33 -9.21 6.34
C VAL A 44 -5.77 -9.16 5.83
N GLU A 45 -6.62 -8.30 6.39
CA GLU A 45 -8.01 -8.09 5.92
C GLU A 45 -8.06 -7.63 4.47
N ALA A 46 -7.22 -6.66 4.08
CA ALA A 46 -7.13 -6.18 2.71
C ALA A 46 -6.74 -7.30 1.71
N TYR A 47 -5.91 -8.26 2.13
CA TYR A 47 -5.58 -9.41 1.30
C TYR A 47 -6.75 -10.39 1.15
N LEU A 48 -7.51 -10.64 2.22
CA LEU A 48 -8.70 -11.50 2.19
C LEU A 48 -9.85 -10.92 1.34
N LEU A 49 -9.88 -9.60 1.17
CA LEU A 49 -10.84 -8.90 0.31
C LEU A 49 -10.54 -9.03 -1.20
N ARG A 50 -9.38 -9.59 -1.57
CA ARG A 50 -9.02 -9.74 -2.99
C ARG A 50 -9.93 -10.79 -3.65
N ASP A 51 -10.55 -10.45 -4.78
CA ASP A 51 -11.56 -11.30 -5.46
C ASP A 51 -11.12 -12.77 -5.65
N GLY A 52 -9.87 -13.00 -6.07
CA GLY A 52 -9.34 -14.36 -6.21
C GLY A 52 -9.24 -15.12 -4.89
N VAL A 53 -8.86 -14.44 -3.80
CA VAL A 53 -8.74 -15.03 -2.46
C VAL A 53 -10.12 -15.30 -1.87
N ALA A 54 -11.05 -14.35 -2.01
CA ALA A 54 -12.42 -14.52 -1.53
C ALA A 54 -13.15 -15.66 -2.26
N ALA A 55 -12.95 -15.80 -3.57
CA ALA A 55 -13.50 -16.90 -4.36
C ALA A 55 -12.92 -18.26 -3.92
N GLU A 56 -11.60 -18.35 -3.73
CA GLU A 56 -10.94 -19.57 -3.28
C GLU A 56 -11.38 -19.98 -1.86
N LEU A 57 -11.51 -19.01 -0.94
CA LEU A 57 -12.04 -19.28 0.40
C LEU A 57 -13.50 -19.74 0.36
N ALA A 58 -14.32 -19.17 -0.51
CA ALA A 58 -15.71 -19.60 -0.70
C ALA A 58 -15.79 -21.04 -1.26
N GLU A 59 -14.89 -21.44 -2.17
CA GLU A 59 -14.78 -22.83 -2.64
C GLU A 59 -14.41 -23.80 -1.51
N LEU A 60 -13.63 -23.34 -0.54
CA LEU A 60 -13.30 -24.09 0.68
C LEU A 60 -14.42 -24.08 1.74
N GLY A 61 -15.55 -23.42 1.45
CA GLY A 61 -16.69 -23.31 2.36
C GLY A 61 -16.49 -22.27 3.49
N VAL A 62 -15.47 -21.41 3.37
CA VAL A 62 -15.20 -20.34 4.33
C VAL A 62 -15.84 -19.05 3.84
N SER A 63 -16.83 -18.55 4.56
CA SER A 63 -17.43 -17.23 4.30
C SER A 63 -16.45 -16.11 4.65
N HIS A 64 -16.54 -15.00 3.94
CA HIS A 64 -15.71 -13.82 4.20
C HIS A 64 -15.84 -13.31 5.65
N GLU A 65 -17.05 -13.27 6.20
CA GLU A 65 -17.28 -12.82 7.58
C GLU A 65 -16.55 -13.72 8.60
N MET A 66 -16.52 -15.02 8.35
CA MET A 66 -15.81 -15.99 9.20
C MET A 66 -14.29 -15.79 9.15
N ALA A 67 -13.75 -15.52 7.96
CA ALA A 67 -12.33 -15.22 7.81
C ALA A 67 -11.94 -13.92 8.52
N MET A 68 -12.75 -12.86 8.39
CA MET A 68 -12.52 -11.59 9.10
C MET A 68 -12.62 -11.74 10.62
N ALA A 69 -13.63 -12.47 11.11
CA ALA A 69 -13.79 -12.73 12.54
C ALA A 69 -12.57 -13.47 13.11
N ARG A 70 -11.95 -14.35 12.33
CA ARG A 70 -10.74 -15.06 12.75
C ARG A 70 -9.53 -14.13 12.85
N VAL A 71 -9.35 -13.22 11.90
CA VAL A 71 -8.28 -12.22 11.92
C VAL A 71 -8.44 -11.27 13.11
N ALA A 72 -9.67 -10.87 13.44
CA ALA A 72 -9.95 -10.02 14.60
C ALA A 72 -9.61 -10.67 15.95
N ASP A 73 -9.62 -12.00 16.01
CA ASP A 73 -9.32 -12.78 17.23
C ASP A 73 -7.84 -13.22 17.30
N MET A 74 -7.01 -12.82 16.32
CA MET A 74 -5.59 -13.19 16.29
C MET A 74 -4.72 -12.25 17.13
N SER A 75 -3.66 -12.82 17.71
CA SER A 75 -2.63 -12.03 18.38
C SER A 75 -1.72 -11.31 17.38
N ALA A 76 -1.06 -10.24 17.83
CA ALA A 76 -0.13 -9.47 17.00
C ALA A 76 0.98 -10.34 16.36
N ALA A 77 1.50 -11.32 17.09
CA ALA A 77 2.54 -12.23 16.60
C ALA A 77 2.03 -13.19 15.51
N GLU A 78 0.76 -13.59 15.56
CA GLU A 78 0.14 -14.41 14.51
C GLU A 78 -0.14 -13.57 13.26
N LEU A 79 -0.60 -12.33 13.43
CA LEU A 79 -0.81 -11.38 12.34
C LEU A 79 0.51 -11.04 11.64
N GLU A 80 1.59 -10.86 12.38
CA GLU A 80 2.93 -10.62 11.82
C GLU A 80 3.40 -11.80 10.97
N GLN A 81 3.20 -13.04 11.45
CA GLN A 81 3.53 -14.24 10.69
C GLN A 81 2.73 -14.35 9.39
N ILE A 82 1.43 -14.03 9.43
CA ILE A 82 0.57 -14.09 8.24
C ILE A 82 0.90 -12.96 7.27
N ALA A 83 1.03 -11.73 7.74
CA ALA A 83 1.43 -10.59 6.93
C ALA A 83 2.78 -10.83 6.25
N GLY A 84 3.75 -11.38 6.98
CA GLY A 84 5.05 -11.76 6.42
C GLY A 84 4.96 -12.85 5.35
N ARG A 85 3.99 -13.78 5.45
CA ARG A 85 3.71 -14.76 4.38
C ARG A 85 3.03 -14.12 3.17
N ILE A 86 2.11 -13.18 3.39
CA ILE A 86 1.44 -12.42 2.31
C ILE A 86 2.47 -11.62 1.51
N ASP A 87 3.41 -10.94 2.17
CA ASP A 87 4.46 -10.16 1.51
C ASP A 87 5.42 -11.02 0.68
N GLN A 88 5.56 -12.31 1.03
CA GLN A 88 6.37 -13.28 0.27
C GLN A 88 5.63 -13.90 -0.91
N MET A 89 4.29 -13.81 -0.94
CA MET A 89 3.53 -14.28 -2.08
C MET A 89 3.73 -13.31 -3.24
N PRO A 90 3.98 -13.80 -4.46
CA PRO A 90 4.05 -12.92 -5.61
C PRO A 90 2.74 -12.13 -5.69
N ALA A 91 2.80 -10.81 -5.52
CA ALA A 91 1.69 -9.90 -5.77
C ALA A 91 1.34 -9.81 -7.27
N ALA A 92 1.68 -10.85 -8.05
CA ALA A 92 1.30 -11.05 -9.43
C ALA A 92 -0.18 -11.44 -9.46
N GLY A 93 -1.03 -10.47 -9.11
CA GLY A 93 -2.42 -10.54 -9.49
C GLY A 93 -2.58 -10.51 -10.99
N ASP A 94 -3.72 -11.04 -11.45
CA ASP A 94 -4.06 -11.30 -12.85
C ASP A 94 -3.62 -10.21 -13.84
N GLY A 95 -3.52 -8.94 -13.43
CA GLY A 95 -3.04 -7.84 -14.27
C GLY A 95 -1.67 -8.04 -14.94
N ILE A 96 -0.63 -8.55 -14.27
CA ILE A 96 0.68 -8.76 -14.94
C ILE A 96 0.58 -9.89 -15.97
N ILE A 97 -0.12 -10.97 -15.63
CA ILE A 97 -0.28 -12.13 -16.51
C ILE A 97 -1.18 -11.77 -17.70
N VAL A 98 -2.26 -11.03 -17.46
CA VAL A 98 -3.18 -10.53 -18.49
C VAL A 98 -2.47 -9.53 -19.39
N VAL A 99 -1.68 -8.58 -18.85
CA VAL A 99 -0.92 -7.61 -19.66
C VAL A 99 0.13 -8.33 -20.50
N LEU A 100 0.89 -9.26 -19.92
CA LEU A 100 1.85 -10.06 -20.67
C LEU A 100 1.16 -10.89 -21.76
N GLY A 101 0.00 -11.49 -21.46
CA GLY A 101 -0.79 -12.25 -22.42
C GLY A 101 -1.33 -11.40 -23.57
N VAL A 102 -1.86 -10.22 -23.28
CA VAL A 102 -2.36 -9.29 -24.31
C VAL A 102 -1.23 -8.75 -25.17
N VAL A 103 -0.10 -8.34 -24.56
CA VAL A 103 1.08 -7.88 -25.30
C VAL A 103 1.60 -9.00 -26.21
N PHE A 104 1.69 -10.23 -25.70
CA PHE A 104 2.10 -11.39 -26.49
C PHE A 104 1.15 -11.68 -27.66
N LEU A 105 -0.17 -11.64 -27.42
CA LEU A 105 -1.18 -11.85 -28.46
C LEU A 105 -1.08 -10.80 -29.57
N VAL A 106 -0.91 -9.52 -29.21
CA VAL A 106 -0.72 -8.44 -30.18
C VAL A 106 0.55 -8.66 -30.99
N LEU A 107 1.66 -9.06 -30.37
CA LEU A 107 2.91 -9.34 -31.09
C LEU A 107 2.77 -10.49 -32.10
N ILE A 108 2.07 -11.57 -31.75
CA ILE A 108 1.76 -12.67 -32.68
C ILE A 108 0.96 -12.18 -33.88
N ILE A 109 -0.07 -11.37 -33.64
CA ILE A 109 -0.90 -10.83 -34.71
C ILE A 109 -0.06 -9.93 -35.63
N LEU A 110 0.80 -9.08 -35.07
CA LEU A 110 1.67 -8.20 -35.85
C LEU A 110 2.73 -8.98 -36.66
N GLU A 111 3.22 -10.10 -36.16
CA GLU A 111 4.13 -11.00 -36.88
C GLU A 111 3.41 -11.72 -38.04
N LEU A 112 2.22 -12.24 -37.81
CA LEU A 112 1.41 -12.89 -38.85
C LEU A 112 1.03 -11.93 -39.99
N VAL A 113 0.73 -10.68 -39.64
CA VAL A 113 0.42 -9.62 -40.63
C VAL A 113 1.69 -9.06 -41.28
N GLY A 114 2.89 -9.44 -40.80
CA GLY A 114 4.16 -9.03 -41.37
C GLY A 114 4.55 -7.58 -41.05
N VAL A 115 3.94 -6.98 -40.03
CA VAL A 115 4.23 -5.61 -39.56
C VAL A 115 5.58 -5.57 -38.83
N THR A 116 5.93 -6.64 -38.11
CA THR A 116 7.24 -6.81 -37.44
C THR A 116 8.30 -7.41 -38.39
N ASN A 117 8.45 -6.88 -39.60
CA ASN A 117 9.57 -7.20 -40.48
C ASN A 117 10.84 -6.37 -40.18
N VAL A 118 10.85 -5.61 -39.09
CA VAL A 118 11.94 -4.68 -38.72
C VAL A 118 13.27 -5.40 -38.39
N PHE A 119 13.26 -6.72 -38.21
CA PHE A 119 14.47 -7.53 -37.97
C PHE A 119 14.96 -8.34 -39.19
N ARG A 120 14.37 -8.16 -40.38
CA ARG A 120 14.93 -8.72 -41.62
C ARG A 120 15.61 -7.62 -42.44
N ARG A 121 16.90 -7.45 -42.12
CA ARG A 121 17.94 -6.58 -42.71
C ARG A 121 18.05 -5.16 -42.16
#